data_AF-F4LN14-F1
#
_entry.id   AF-F4LN14-F1
#
_cell.length_a   1.000
_cell.length_b   1.000
_cell.length_c   1.000
_cell.angle_alpha   90.00
_cell.angle_beta   90.00
_cell.angle_gamma   90.00
#
_symmetry.space_group_name_H-M   'P 1'
#
loop_
_entity.id
_entity.type
_entity.pdbx_description
1 polymer ?
#
loop_
_entity_poly.entity_id
_entity_poly.type
_entity_poly.pdbx_seq_one_letter_code
_entity_poly.pdbx_strand_id
1 'polypeptide(L)'
;MAAHREQSDSAPIVMVHGLFGWNGQELFGYPYFRSAERITTGRKALRYYPEGNAPRLLFPGTGAVSSLHDQACELFYQLKGGTVDYGEAHSAEFGHKRFGRTYDAPLYAEWDAAHPLDFVAHSMGAAVVRMLQYLLANAFFHRPDGTAYETAPSWIRSVSAVAGVHNGSTLAWILGCSETDGTLKNTANFIGLLGTLFAKWQKLSDKNPAVRTLYDLQLDQWDIGTGTPPSALFASDALEEFFKSRDAAPYDLTPNAMARWNTELIEYPDTWYFSYPVCATIPACSVQLPLYPFLHLFLLYFGFKMGTFVCAPENPFRALQKKFRANDGMCPTWSELRPILGRDSAAVTPAAAAAPFVRPARSDLPASGVLSASGGTAKGIWHCMKPVRGRDHADVAMLPRFFTLTGTDRLYKTVFDRIYLLRRIT
;
A
#
# COMPACT_ATOMS: atom_id res chain seq x y z
N MET A 1 -27.26 -6.19 -26.12
CA MET A 1 -27.13 -6.62 -24.70
C MET A 1 -26.05 -7.66 -24.43
N ALA A 2 -25.59 -8.45 -25.42
CA ALA A 2 -24.45 -9.37 -25.23
C ALA A 2 -23.06 -8.70 -25.30
N ALA A 3 -22.88 -7.68 -26.15
CA ALA A 3 -21.57 -7.00 -26.32
C ALA A 3 -21.13 -6.18 -25.08
N HIS A 4 -22.06 -5.54 -24.37
CA HIS A 4 -21.76 -4.87 -23.10
C HIS A 4 -21.43 -5.85 -21.95
N ARG A 5 -21.79 -7.13 -22.10
CA ARG A 5 -21.62 -8.18 -21.11
C ARG A 5 -20.19 -8.73 -21.07
N GLU A 6 -19.45 -8.62 -22.17
CA GLU A 6 -18.05 -9.07 -22.25
C GLU A 6 -17.06 -8.00 -21.80
N GLN A 7 -17.37 -6.71 -22.01
CA GLN A 7 -16.39 -5.64 -21.85
C GLN A 7 -16.21 -5.13 -20.40
N SER A 8 -17.24 -5.24 -19.54
CA SER A 8 -17.11 -4.87 -18.11
C SER A 8 -16.51 -5.98 -17.24
N ASP A 9 -16.71 -7.25 -17.62
CA ASP A 9 -16.13 -8.41 -16.93
C ASP A 9 -14.65 -8.66 -17.32
N SER A 10 -14.16 -8.08 -18.42
CA SER A 10 -12.81 -8.30 -18.95
C SER A 10 -11.70 -7.40 -18.37
N ALA A 11 -12.06 -6.29 -17.73
CA ALA A 11 -11.05 -5.37 -17.17
C ALA A 11 -10.19 -6.07 -16.11
N PRO A 12 -8.86 -5.91 -16.12
CA PRO A 12 -8.02 -6.56 -15.13
C PRO A 12 -8.25 -6.00 -13.72
N ILE A 13 -7.85 -6.77 -12.71
CA ILE A 13 -7.73 -6.31 -11.32
C ILE A 13 -6.27 -5.95 -11.08
N VAL A 14 -6.01 -4.74 -10.57
CA VAL A 14 -4.66 -4.25 -10.28
C VAL A 14 -4.27 -4.63 -8.85
N MET A 15 -3.19 -5.39 -8.72
CA MET A 15 -2.68 -5.87 -7.44
C MET A 15 -1.51 -4.98 -6.99
N VAL A 16 -1.71 -4.18 -5.94
CA VAL A 16 -0.73 -3.16 -5.50
C VAL A 16 -0.05 -3.57 -4.20
N HIS A 17 1.26 -3.84 -4.26
CA HIS A 17 2.05 -4.28 -3.11
C HIS A 17 2.29 -3.15 -2.10
N GLY A 18 2.83 -3.50 -0.93
CA GLY A 18 3.24 -2.52 0.08
C GLY A 18 4.75 -2.29 0.15
N LEU A 19 5.20 -1.88 1.34
CA LEU A 19 6.61 -1.74 1.68
C LEU A 19 7.35 -3.06 1.39
N PHE A 20 8.51 -2.96 0.74
CA PHE A 20 9.31 -4.10 0.29
C PHE A 20 8.63 -5.04 -0.70
N GLY A 21 7.65 -4.55 -1.45
CA GLY A 21 7.02 -5.33 -2.51
C GLY A 21 7.81 -5.34 -3.82
N TRP A 22 7.38 -6.21 -4.72
CA TRP A 22 8.01 -6.48 -6.02
C TRP A 22 6.96 -6.88 -7.05
N ASN A 23 7.32 -6.79 -8.34
CA ASN A 23 6.45 -7.18 -9.46
C ASN A 23 6.50 -8.70 -9.76
N GLY A 24 5.72 -9.14 -10.76
CA GLY A 24 5.65 -10.56 -11.14
C GLY A 24 6.88 -11.15 -11.83
N GLN A 25 7.88 -10.34 -12.20
CA GLN A 25 9.12 -10.79 -12.87
C GLN A 25 10.30 -10.90 -11.91
N GLU A 26 10.25 -10.16 -10.81
CA GLU A 26 11.24 -10.19 -9.74
C GLU A 26 11.20 -11.51 -8.95
N LEU A 27 12.27 -11.77 -8.19
CA LEU A 27 12.40 -12.96 -7.33
C LEU A 27 12.21 -14.31 -8.05
N PHE A 28 12.71 -14.45 -9.28
CA PHE A 28 12.50 -15.63 -10.14
C PHE A 28 11.02 -15.91 -10.43
N GLY A 29 10.21 -14.86 -10.55
CA GLY A 29 8.77 -14.97 -10.74
C GLY A 29 8.04 -15.49 -9.50
N TYR A 30 8.63 -15.37 -8.30
CA TYR A 30 7.89 -15.65 -7.08
C TYR A 30 6.90 -14.51 -6.83
N PRO A 31 5.57 -14.76 -6.80
CA PRO A 31 4.57 -13.71 -6.70
C PRO A 31 4.52 -13.08 -5.30
N TYR A 32 4.50 -11.75 -5.24
CA TYR A 32 4.16 -11.04 -4.00
C TYR A 32 2.77 -11.41 -3.50
N PHE A 33 1.80 -11.57 -4.41
CA PHE A 33 0.43 -11.96 -4.10
C PHE A 33 0.20 -13.46 -4.29
N ARG A 34 0.92 -14.28 -3.53
CA ARG A 34 1.03 -15.73 -3.75
C ARG A 34 -0.30 -16.47 -3.82
N SER A 35 -1.24 -16.13 -2.94
CA SER A 35 -2.55 -16.80 -2.92
C SER A 35 -3.46 -16.31 -4.06
N ALA A 36 -3.42 -15.02 -4.39
CA ALA A 36 -4.20 -14.44 -5.47
C ALA A 36 -3.82 -15.03 -6.84
N GLU A 37 -2.52 -15.07 -7.14
CA GLU A 37 -2.04 -15.66 -8.39
C GLU A 37 -2.38 -17.15 -8.44
N ARG A 38 -2.16 -17.87 -7.35
CA ARG A 38 -2.40 -19.31 -7.32
C ARG A 38 -3.86 -19.71 -7.56
N ILE A 39 -4.84 -18.92 -7.10
CA ILE A 39 -6.26 -19.23 -7.33
C ILE A 39 -6.74 -18.77 -8.71
N THR A 40 -5.96 -17.97 -9.44
CA THR A 40 -6.33 -17.42 -10.75
C THR A 40 -5.53 -18.04 -11.90
N THR A 41 -4.43 -18.74 -11.63
CA THR A 41 -3.59 -19.37 -12.65
C THR A 41 -3.43 -20.89 -12.46
N GLY A 42 -3.06 -21.57 -13.54
CA GLY A 42 -2.73 -23.00 -13.55
C GLY A 42 -3.88 -23.93 -13.15
N ARG A 43 -3.55 -25.13 -12.66
CA ARG A 43 -4.54 -26.16 -12.31
C ARG A 43 -5.46 -25.77 -11.15
N LYS A 44 -5.00 -24.89 -10.25
CA LYS A 44 -5.81 -24.43 -9.12
C LYS A 44 -6.90 -23.46 -9.56
N ALA A 45 -6.68 -22.66 -10.61
CA ALA A 45 -7.72 -21.80 -11.18
C ALA A 45 -8.99 -22.59 -11.52
N LEU A 46 -8.86 -23.76 -12.15
CA LEU A 46 -9.98 -24.62 -12.52
C LEU A 46 -10.80 -25.11 -11.31
N ARG A 47 -10.21 -25.16 -10.11
CA ARG A 47 -10.92 -25.52 -8.89
C ARG A 47 -11.74 -24.35 -8.33
N TYR A 48 -11.25 -23.13 -8.45
CA TYR A 48 -11.91 -21.93 -7.92
C TYR A 48 -12.84 -21.26 -8.93
N TYR A 49 -12.57 -21.45 -10.23
CA TYR A 49 -13.26 -20.87 -11.38
C TYR A 49 -13.47 -21.97 -12.44
N PRO A 50 -14.34 -22.96 -12.18
CA PRO A 50 -14.55 -24.10 -13.08
C PRO A 50 -15.16 -23.70 -14.43
N GLU A 51 -15.82 -22.54 -14.50
CA GLU A 51 -16.40 -21.96 -15.71
C GLU A 51 -15.36 -21.21 -16.57
N GLY A 52 -14.08 -21.19 -16.17
CA GLY A 52 -13.02 -20.50 -16.90
C GLY A 52 -13.04 -18.97 -16.73
N ASN A 53 -13.76 -18.46 -15.73
CA ASN A 53 -13.94 -17.04 -15.43
C ASN A 53 -12.99 -16.51 -14.34
N ALA A 54 -11.77 -17.02 -14.28
CA ALA A 54 -10.77 -16.50 -13.35
C ALA A 54 -10.42 -15.04 -13.73
N PRO A 55 -10.37 -14.11 -12.77
CA PRO A 55 -10.05 -12.71 -13.07
C PRO A 55 -8.61 -12.57 -13.58
N ARG A 56 -8.43 -11.73 -14.60
CA ARG A 56 -7.10 -11.31 -15.07
C ARG A 56 -6.49 -10.35 -14.03
N LEU A 57 -5.27 -10.65 -13.57
CA LEU A 57 -4.56 -9.84 -12.58
C LEU A 57 -3.39 -9.10 -13.24
N LEU A 58 -3.16 -7.84 -12.83
CA LEU A 58 -1.95 -7.07 -13.13
C LEU A 58 -1.13 -6.89 -11.85
N PHE A 59 0.19 -7.02 -11.96
CA PHE A 59 1.13 -6.92 -10.84
C PHE A 59 2.18 -5.83 -11.12
N PRO A 60 1.78 -4.53 -11.12
CA PRO A 60 2.75 -3.43 -11.19
C PRO A 60 3.73 -3.50 -10.01
N GLY A 61 4.97 -3.09 -10.24
CA GLY A 61 5.98 -2.98 -9.19
C GLY A 61 6.43 -1.54 -9.06
N THR A 62 6.07 -0.89 -7.96
CA THR A 62 6.46 0.49 -7.63
C THR A 62 7.66 0.49 -6.67
N GLY A 63 8.23 1.66 -6.42
CA GLY A 63 9.38 1.83 -5.54
C GLY A 63 9.12 1.26 -4.15
N ALA A 64 9.90 0.23 -3.80
CA ALA A 64 9.67 -0.61 -2.63
C ALA A 64 9.74 0.15 -1.28
N VAL A 65 10.37 1.33 -1.29
CA VAL A 65 10.53 2.23 -0.13
C VAL A 65 10.23 3.70 -0.45
N SER A 66 9.79 4.02 -1.67
CA SER A 66 9.45 5.39 -2.09
C SER A 66 8.20 5.91 -1.36
N SER A 67 7.94 7.21 -1.40
CA SER A 67 6.74 7.80 -0.80
C SER A 67 5.44 7.31 -1.44
N LEU A 68 4.32 7.61 -0.79
CA LEU A 68 2.99 7.39 -1.38
C LEU A 68 2.81 8.13 -2.69
N HIS A 69 3.32 9.37 -2.77
CA HIS A 69 3.21 10.23 -3.93
C HIS A 69 3.97 9.62 -5.11
N ASP A 70 5.23 9.25 -4.90
CA ASP A 70 6.08 8.68 -5.93
C ASP A 70 5.55 7.34 -6.43
N GLN A 71 5.16 6.43 -5.51
CA GLN A 71 4.57 5.16 -5.89
C GLN A 71 3.24 5.33 -6.64
N ALA A 72 2.44 6.36 -6.32
CA ALA A 72 1.20 6.64 -7.06
C ALA A 72 1.50 7.13 -8.48
N CYS A 73 2.52 7.96 -8.67
CA CYS A 73 2.97 8.39 -10.00
C CYS A 73 3.50 7.21 -10.82
N GLU A 74 4.36 6.39 -10.23
CA GLU A 74 4.90 5.19 -10.87
C GLU A 74 3.78 4.21 -11.26
N LEU A 75 2.80 4.00 -10.39
CA LEU A 75 1.65 3.15 -10.65
C LEU A 75 0.81 3.67 -11.82
N PHE A 76 0.57 4.99 -11.88
CA PHE A 76 -0.17 5.61 -12.98
C PHE A 76 0.51 5.34 -14.32
N TYR A 77 1.81 5.67 -14.45
CA TYR A 77 2.52 5.54 -15.73
C TYR A 77 2.84 4.08 -16.10
N GLN A 78 2.93 3.16 -15.14
CA GLN A 78 2.96 1.72 -15.46
C GLN A 78 1.65 1.24 -16.09
N LEU A 79 0.50 1.72 -15.61
CA LEU A 79 -0.80 1.34 -16.14
C LEU A 79 -1.08 2.04 -17.48
N LYS A 80 -0.91 3.36 -17.52
CA LYS A 80 -1.31 4.20 -18.65
C LYS A 80 -0.24 4.28 -19.75
N GLY A 81 1.03 4.11 -19.40
CA GLY A 81 2.19 4.28 -20.28
C GLY A 81 2.74 5.70 -20.25
N GLY A 82 4.01 5.85 -20.64
CA GLY A 82 4.74 7.12 -20.67
C GLY A 82 5.85 7.19 -19.63
N THR A 83 6.46 8.37 -19.50
CA THR A 83 7.52 8.64 -18.53
C THR A 83 6.92 9.09 -17.21
N VAL A 84 7.37 8.51 -16.10
CA VAL A 84 6.95 8.92 -14.76
C VAL A 84 7.26 10.39 -14.57
N ASP A 85 6.23 11.20 -14.32
CA ASP A 85 6.35 12.60 -13.91
C ASP A 85 5.89 12.70 -12.46
N TYR A 86 6.84 12.93 -11.55
CA TYR A 86 6.61 13.17 -10.13
C TYR A 86 6.13 14.60 -9.83
N GLY A 87 5.98 15.46 -10.86
CA GLY A 87 5.52 16.83 -10.71
C GLY A 87 6.62 17.79 -10.31
N GLU A 88 6.68 18.94 -10.99
CA GLU A 88 7.72 19.95 -10.80
C GLU A 88 7.79 20.48 -9.36
N ALA A 89 6.65 20.81 -8.76
CA ALA A 89 6.59 21.35 -7.41
C ALA A 89 7.04 20.34 -6.34
N HIS A 90 6.58 19.09 -6.44
CA HIS A 90 6.94 18.00 -5.52
C HIS A 90 8.44 17.70 -5.59
N SER A 91 8.96 17.52 -6.81
CA SER A 91 10.39 17.25 -7.01
C SER A 91 11.28 18.41 -6.58
N ALA A 92 10.84 19.66 -6.74
CA ALA A 92 11.56 20.82 -6.22
C ALA A 92 11.52 20.92 -4.68
N GLU A 93 10.40 20.55 -4.04
CA GLU A 93 10.25 20.54 -2.58
C GLU A 93 11.18 19.51 -1.92
N PHE A 94 11.25 18.30 -2.50
CA PHE A 94 11.99 17.18 -1.91
C PHE A 94 13.40 16.99 -2.48
N GLY A 95 13.74 17.68 -3.57
CA GLY A 95 15.10 17.70 -4.10
C GLY A 95 15.49 16.44 -4.87
N HIS A 96 14.56 15.84 -5.61
CA HIS A 96 14.81 14.69 -6.49
C HIS A 96 14.42 15.00 -7.93
N LYS A 97 14.72 14.10 -8.88
CA LYS A 97 14.36 14.30 -10.30
C LYS A 97 12.85 14.31 -10.50
N ARG A 98 12.37 15.23 -11.34
CA ARG A 98 10.98 15.29 -11.81
C ARG A 98 10.57 14.06 -12.61
N PHE A 99 11.44 13.57 -13.47
CA PHE A 99 11.13 12.46 -14.36
C PHE A 99 11.84 11.17 -13.92
N GLY A 100 11.08 10.08 -13.88
CA GLY A 100 11.55 8.74 -13.57
C GLY A 100 11.64 7.85 -14.82
N ARG A 101 11.30 6.57 -14.65
CA ARG A 101 11.35 5.55 -15.71
C ARG A 101 10.30 5.80 -16.80
N THR A 102 10.57 5.28 -18.00
CA THR A 102 9.62 5.28 -19.13
C THR A 102 9.02 3.89 -19.32
N TYR A 103 7.69 3.83 -19.45
CA TYR A 103 6.93 2.63 -19.71
C TYR A 103 6.29 2.68 -21.11
N ASP A 104 7.01 2.18 -22.12
CA ASP A 104 6.52 2.15 -23.50
C ASP A 104 5.42 1.11 -23.74
N ALA A 105 5.42 0.04 -22.92
CA ALA A 105 4.41 -1.01 -22.93
C ALA A 105 3.49 -0.86 -21.70
N PRO A 106 2.40 -0.07 -21.79
CA PRO A 106 1.45 0.09 -20.70
C PRO A 106 0.79 -1.23 -20.32
N LEU A 107 0.54 -1.44 -19.03
CA LEU A 107 -0.19 -2.61 -18.55
C LEU A 107 -1.68 -2.57 -18.94
N TYR A 108 -2.27 -1.38 -19.08
CA TYR A 108 -3.66 -1.17 -19.48
C TYR A 108 -3.91 0.24 -20.07
N ALA A 109 -3.53 0.45 -21.33
CA ALA A 109 -3.54 1.77 -21.97
C ALA A 109 -4.93 2.42 -22.07
N GLU A 110 -5.99 1.61 -22.24
CA GLU A 110 -7.38 2.07 -22.30
C GLU A 110 -7.95 2.56 -20.96
N TRP A 111 -7.18 2.51 -19.86
CA TRP A 111 -7.64 2.97 -18.55
C TRP A 111 -8.17 4.41 -18.59
N ASP A 112 -9.47 4.57 -18.31
CA ASP A 112 -10.15 5.86 -18.20
C ASP A 112 -11.46 5.72 -17.38
N ALA A 113 -12.32 6.74 -17.38
CA ALA A 113 -13.60 6.71 -16.69
C ALA A 113 -14.62 5.72 -17.30
N ALA A 114 -14.50 5.39 -18.59
CA ALA A 114 -15.33 4.39 -19.27
C ALA A 114 -14.79 2.96 -19.06
N HIS A 115 -13.50 2.82 -18.79
CA HIS A 115 -12.80 1.58 -18.49
C HIS A 115 -12.18 1.60 -17.08
N PRO A 116 -12.98 1.76 -16.01
CA PRO A 116 -12.45 1.93 -14.67
C PRO A 116 -11.90 0.61 -14.13
N LEU A 117 -10.84 0.71 -13.33
CA LEU A 117 -10.13 -0.43 -12.76
C LEU A 117 -10.53 -0.69 -11.30
N ASP A 118 -10.40 -1.96 -10.88
CA ASP A 118 -10.51 -2.36 -9.48
C ASP A 118 -9.12 -2.63 -8.91
N PHE A 119 -8.86 -2.12 -7.72
CA PHE A 119 -7.57 -2.24 -7.06
C PHE A 119 -7.69 -3.13 -5.83
N VAL A 120 -6.80 -4.12 -5.74
CA VAL A 120 -6.59 -4.93 -4.53
C VAL A 120 -5.20 -4.61 -4.00
N ALA A 121 -5.14 -3.94 -2.87
CA ALA A 121 -3.90 -3.37 -2.37
C ALA A 121 -3.56 -3.94 -0.99
N HIS A 122 -2.30 -4.31 -0.79
CA HIS A 122 -1.82 -4.83 0.49
C HIS A 122 -0.95 -3.80 1.21
N SER A 123 -1.03 -3.74 2.54
CA SER A 123 -0.13 -2.92 3.35
C SER A 123 -0.12 -1.44 2.91
N MET A 124 1.07 -0.86 2.70
CA MET A 124 1.24 0.51 2.20
C MET A 124 0.52 0.77 0.88
N GLY A 125 0.37 -0.25 0.03
CA GLY A 125 -0.30 -0.13 -1.27
C GLY A 125 -1.71 0.41 -1.15
N ALA A 126 -2.42 0.13 -0.05
CA ALA A 126 -3.76 0.67 0.16
C ALA A 126 -3.77 2.20 0.33
N ALA A 127 -2.72 2.77 0.93
CA ALA A 127 -2.53 4.22 0.99
C ALA A 127 -2.05 4.78 -0.37
N VAL A 128 -1.21 4.05 -1.10
CA VAL A 128 -0.77 4.42 -2.46
C VAL A 128 -1.97 4.55 -3.40
N VAL A 129 -2.91 3.60 -3.39
CA VAL A 129 -4.11 3.67 -4.24
C VAL A 129 -5.00 4.85 -3.87
N ARG A 130 -5.10 5.21 -2.57
CA ARG A 130 -5.81 6.43 -2.15
C ARG A 130 -5.11 7.69 -2.64
N MET A 131 -3.78 7.73 -2.58
CA MET A 131 -2.99 8.83 -3.14
C MET A 131 -3.17 8.93 -4.65
N LEU A 132 -3.10 7.82 -5.38
CA LEU A 132 -3.39 7.77 -6.82
C LEU A 132 -4.77 8.33 -7.12
N GLN A 133 -5.80 7.93 -6.36
CA GLN A 133 -7.15 8.45 -6.56
C GLN A 133 -7.24 9.96 -6.34
N TYR A 134 -6.54 10.47 -5.34
CA TYR A 134 -6.42 11.90 -5.08
C TYR A 134 -5.74 12.63 -6.25
N LEU A 135 -4.62 12.12 -6.77
CA LEU A 135 -3.94 12.71 -7.93
C LEU A 135 -4.80 12.66 -9.20
N LEU A 136 -5.57 11.57 -9.39
CA LEU A 136 -6.55 11.45 -10.48
C LEU A 136 -7.67 12.50 -10.35
N ALA A 137 -8.15 12.79 -9.15
CA ALA A 137 -9.19 13.80 -8.95
C ALA A 137 -8.70 15.23 -9.19
N ASN A 138 -7.39 15.47 -9.13
CA ASN A 138 -6.77 16.77 -9.31
C ASN A 138 -6.15 16.96 -10.72
N ALA A 139 -6.42 16.07 -11.67
CA ALA A 139 -5.83 16.14 -13.03
C ALA A 139 -4.29 16.30 -13.03
N PHE A 140 -3.62 15.63 -12.09
CA PHE A 140 -2.18 15.82 -11.83
C PHE A 140 -1.27 15.35 -12.97
N PHE A 141 -1.68 14.31 -13.69
CA PHE A 141 -0.81 13.61 -14.65
C PHE A 141 -0.76 14.31 -16.02
N HIS A 142 0.37 14.19 -16.72
CA HIS A 142 0.60 14.83 -18.01
C HIS A 142 0.88 13.81 -19.11
N ARG A 143 0.45 14.12 -20.33
CA ARG A 143 0.76 13.37 -21.56
C ARG A 143 2.19 13.68 -22.02
N PRO A 144 2.76 12.85 -22.93
CA PRO A 144 4.09 13.10 -23.49
C PRO A 144 4.25 14.46 -24.20
N ASP A 145 3.16 15.04 -24.69
CA ASP A 145 3.14 16.39 -25.31
C ASP A 145 3.07 17.53 -24.30
N GLY A 146 3.05 17.23 -23.00
CA GLY A 146 2.97 18.20 -21.90
C GLY A 146 1.54 18.62 -21.54
N THR A 147 0.51 18.12 -22.22
CA THR A 147 -0.89 18.42 -21.87
C THR A 147 -1.38 17.59 -20.69
N ALA A 148 -2.17 18.16 -19.78
CA ALA A 148 -2.72 17.43 -18.64
C ALA A 148 -3.73 16.36 -19.10
N TYR A 149 -3.66 15.16 -18.52
CA TYR A 149 -4.73 14.18 -18.67
C TYR A 149 -6.00 14.70 -17.99
N GLU A 150 -7.15 14.50 -18.64
CA GLU A 150 -8.46 14.77 -18.04
C GLU A 150 -8.87 13.57 -17.17
N THR A 151 -8.15 13.38 -16.07
CA THR A 151 -8.43 12.31 -15.12
C THR A 151 -9.58 12.66 -14.18
N ALA A 152 -10.20 11.63 -13.61
CA ALA A 152 -11.28 11.75 -12.64
C ALA A 152 -11.15 10.64 -11.59
N PRO A 153 -11.67 10.82 -10.36
CA PRO A 153 -11.63 9.76 -9.34
C PRO A 153 -12.39 8.50 -9.75
N SER A 154 -13.34 8.63 -10.70
CA SER A 154 -14.13 7.53 -11.28
C SER A 154 -13.33 6.56 -12.15
N TRP A 155 -12.09 6.88 -12.51
CA TRP A 155 -11.15 5.93 -13.13
C TRP A 155 -10.86 4.73 -12.20
N ILE A 156 -11.11 4.90 -10.90
CA ILE A 156 -11.08 3.82 -9.90
C ILE A 156 -12.51 3.45 -9.52
N ARG A 157 -12.91 2.22 -9.90
CA ARG A 157 -14.22 1.66 -9.54
C ARG A 157 -14.25 1.21 -8.09
N SER A 158 -13.26 0.45 -7.66
CA SER A 158 -13.20 -0.07 -6.29
C SER A 158 -11.78 -0.21 -5.74
N VAL A 159 -11.67 -0.12 -4.41
CA VAL A 159 -10.44 -0.30 -3.65
C VAL A 159 -10.68 -1.35 -2.56
N SER A 160 -9.92 -2.45 -2.60
CA SER A 160 -9.93 -3.51 -1.60
C SER A 160 -8.58 -3.57 -0.87
N ALA A 161 -8.54 -3.11 0.37
CA ALA A 161 -7.35 -3.08 1.20
C ALA A 161 -7.20 -4.39 2.02
N VAL A 162 -6.18 -5.19 1.76
CA VAL A 162 -5.84 -6.38 2.54
C VAL A 162 -4.70 -6.02 3.49
N ALA A 163 -4.95 -6.02 4.80
CA ALA A 163 -3.98 -5.53 5.78
C ALA A 163 -3.43 -4.12 5.46
N GLY A 164 -4.29 -3.22 4.96
CA GLY A 164 -3.88 -1.90 4.43
C GLY A 164 -3.51 -0.89 5.52
N VAL A 165 -2.45 -0.10 5.34
CA VAL A 165 -2.00 0.84 6.38
C VAL A 165 -2.72 2.19 6.24
N HIS A 166 -3.87 2.38 6.89
CA HIS A 166 -4.64 3.64 6.76
C HIS A 166 -4.36 4.69 7.84
N ASN A 167 -3.81 4.30 9.00
CA ASN A 167 -3.58 5.19 10.14
C ASN A 167 -2.13 5.17 10.63
N GLY A 168 -1.23 4.68 9.78
CA GLY A 168 0.18 4.47 10.10
C GLY A 168 0.42 3.23 10.97
N SER A 169 1.69 2.94 11.21
CA SER A 169 2.16 1.86 12.07
C SER A 169 3.13 2.39 13.11
N THR A 170 2.95 1.96 14.36
CA THR A 170 3.93 2.23 15.44
C THR A 170 5.28 1.56 15.15
N LEU A 171 5.33 0.62 14.19
CA LEU A 171 6.58 0.07 13.68
C LEU A 171 7.53 1.14 13.14
N ALA A 172 7.01 2.18 12.47
CA ALA A 172 7.84 3.26 11.95
C ALA A 172 8.59 3.99 13.09
N TRP A 173 7.91 4.23 14.22
CA TRP A 173 8.55 4.78 15.42
C TRP A 173 9.57 3.83 16.03
N ILE A 174 9.23 2.54 16.13
CA ILE A 174 10.14 1.49 16.62
C ILE A 174 11.42 1.41 15.77
N LEU A 175 11.30 1.66 14.46
CA LEU A 175 12.42 1.65 13.50
C LEU A 175 13.17 2.99 13.40
N GLY A 176 12.87 3.97 14.25
CA GLY A 176 13.67 5.20 14.39
C GLY A 176 13.00 6.50 13.95
N CYS A 177 11.73 6.45 13.53
CA CYS A 177 10.96 7.67 13.27
C CYS A 177 10.56 8.36 14.59
N SER A 178 10.49 9.68 14.58
CA SER A 178 10.09 10.44 15.75
C SER A 178 8.61 10.28 16.04
N GLU A 179 8.28 10.06 17.31
CA GLU A 179 6.89 10.03 17.78
C GLU A 179 6.18 11.38 17.66
N THR A 180 6.92 12.50 17.62
CA THR A 180 6.36 13.85 17.61
C THR A 180 6.05 14.36 16.19
N ASP A 181 6.99 14.22 15.27
CA ASP A 181 6.91 14.80 13.93
C ASP A 181 6.97 13.77 12.78
N GLY A 182 7.18 12.48 13.10
CA GLY A 182 7.27 11.39 12.14
C GLY A 182 8.60 11.32 11.36
N THR A 183 9.48 12.31 11.47
CA THR A 183 10.75 12.33 10.72
C THR A 183 11.69 11.23 11.18
N LEU A 184 12.47 10.66 10.27
CA LEU A 184 13.44 9.63 10.62
C LEU A 184 14.65 10.26 11.32
N LYS A 185 14.69 10.16 12.66
CA LYS A 185 15.78 10.74 13.49
C LYS A 185 16.92 9.76 13.71
N ASN A 186 16.62 8.46 13.72
CA ASN A 186 17.61 7.41 13.80
C ASN A 186 17.53 6.52 12.57
N THR A 187 18.30 6.89 11.55
CA THR A 187 18.37 6.14 10.29
C THR A 187 18.99 4.75 10.50
N ALA A 188 19.86 4.56 11.50
CA ALA A 188 20.61 3.32 11.71
C ALA A 188 19.73 2.09 11.98
N ASN A 189 18.57 2.26 12.63
CA ASN A 189 17.65 1.14 12.87
C ASN A 189 16.96 0.69 11.57
N PHE A 190 16.45 1.65 10.78
CA PHE A 190 15.79 1.36 9.50
C PHE A 190 16.81 0.88 8.46
N ILE A 191 17.91 1.62 8.28
CA ILE A 191 19.03 1.25 7.43
C ILE A 191 19.64 -0.08 7.88
N GLY A 192 19.74 -0.36 9.18
CA GLY A 192 20.25 -1.64 9.69
C GLY A 192 19.32 -2.82 9.37
N LEU A 193 17.99 -2.62 9.42
CA LEU A 193 17.02 -3.61 8.99
C LEU A 193 17.15 -3.88 7.48
N LEU A 194 17.19 -2.81 6.67
CA LEU A 194 17.46 -2.90 5.23
C LEU A 194 18.77 -3.62 4.98
N GLY A 195 19.85 -3.17 5.61
CA GLY A 195 21.19 -3.73 5.52
C GLY A 195 21.24 -5.21 5.85
N THR A 196 20.47 -5.67 6.85
CA THR A 196 20.37 -7.10 7.18
C THR A 196 19.62 -7.88 6.11
N LEU A 197 18.50 -7.33 5.59
CA LEU A 197 17.73 -7.96 4.51
C LEU A 197 18.58 -8.04 3.24
N PHE A 198 19.20 -6.92 2.85
CA PHE A 198 20.09 -6.79 1.70
C PHE A 198 21.37 -7.60 1.82
N ALA A 199 21.98 -7.73 3.01
CA ALA A 199 23.17 -8.57 3.20
C ALA A 199 22.84 -10.07 3.11
N LYS A 200 21.67 -10.50 3.62
CA LYS A 200 21.19 -11.88 3.40
C LYS A 200 20.91 -12.12 1.92
N TRP A 201 20.35 -11.11 1.24
CA TRP A 201 20.15 -11.09 -0.21
C TRP A 201 21.46 -11.16 -1.00
N GLN A 202 22.45 -10.35 -0.64
CA GLN A 202 23.75 -10.34 -1.28
C GLN A 202 24.46 -11.69 -1.07
N LYS A 203 24.41 -12.27 0.14
CA LYS A 203 24.94 -13.62 0.36
C LYS A 203 24.25 -14.70 -0.49
N LEU A 204 22.95 -14.52 -0.79
CA LEU A 204 22.25 -15.38 -1.73
C LEU A 204 22.67 -15.10 -3.18
N SER A 205 22.94 -13.84 -3.49
CA SER A 205 23.34 -13.38 -4.82
C SER A 205 24.79 -13.64 -5.19
N ASP A 206 25.72 -13.61 -4.24
CA ASP A 206 27.12 -13.92 -4.46
C ASP A 206 27.29 -15.42 -4.75
N LYS A 207 26.35 -16.26 -4.28
CA LYS A 207 26.29 -17.69 -4.61
C LYS A 207 25.71 -17.96 -5.99
N ASN A 208 24.99 -17.00 -6.58
CA ASN A 208 24.40 -17.14 -7.90
C ASN A 208 24.31 -15.77 -8.59
N PRO A 209 25.25 -15.42 -9.49
CA PRO A 209 25.30 -14.13 -10.17
C PRO A 209 24.02 -13.74 -10.93
N ALA A 210 23.17 -14.71 -11.29
CA ALA A 210 21.84 -14.48 -11.88
C ALA A 210 20.84 -13.82 -10.91
N VAL A 211 21.20 -13.65 -9.63
CA VAL A 211 20.36 -13.08 -8.57
C VAL A 211 20.51 -11.56 -8.42
N ARG A 212 21.57 -10.95 -8.98
CA ARG A 212 21.86 -9.51 -8.78
C ARG A 212 20.77 -8.58 -9.32
N THR A 213 19.99 -9.05 -10.28
CA THR A 213 18.92 -8.29 -10.96
C THR A 213 17.50 -8.64 -10.48
N LEU A 214 17.37 -9.40 -9.38
CA LEU A 214 16.07 -9.97 -8.99
C LEU A 214 15.21 -9.07 -8.10
N TYR A 215 15.77 -8.01 -7.53
CA TYR A 215 15.03 -7.12 -6.65
C TYR A 215 15.53 -5.68 -6.79
N ASP A 216 14.64 -4.81 -7.22
CA ASP A 216 14.90 -3.42 -7.58
C ASP A 216 14.14 -2.48 -6.64
N LEU A 217 14.85 -1.54 -6.01
CA LEU A 217 14.23 -0.55 -5.14
C LEU A 217 13.48 0.55 -5.90
N GLN A 218 13.80 0.75 -7.19
CA GLN A 218 13.26 1.78 -8.06
C GLN A 218 13.37 3.19 -7.48
N LEU A 219 14.61 3.57 -7.13
CA LEU A 219 14.95 4.88 -6.57
C LEU A 219 15.71 5.75 -7.58
N ASP A 220 15.40 5.60 -8.87
CA ASP A 220 16.05 6.29 -9.99
C ASP A 220 15.96 7.83 -9.90
N GLN A 221 14.88 8.33 -9.30
CA GLN A 221 14.65 9.75 -9.06
C GLN A 221 15.62 10.34 -8.02
N TRP A 222 16.16 9.49 -7.15
CA TRP A 222 17.17 9.82 -6.13
C TRP A 222 18.60 9.48 -6.58
N ASP A 223 18.81 9.20 -7.87
CA ASP A 223 20.10 8.75 -8.42
C ASP A 223 20.61 7.42 -7.82
N ILE A 224 19.71 6.63 -7.21
CA ILE A 224 20.01 5.31 -6.66
C ILE A 224 19.59 4.25 -7.68
N GLY A 225 20.52 3.90 -8.56
CA GLY A 225 20.27 2.98 -9.67
C GLY A 225 20.24 1.49 -9.28
N THR A 226 19.60 0.70 -10.14
CA THR A 226 19.61 -0.77 -10.12
C THR A 226 21.03 -1.32 -10.09
N GLY A 227 21.32 -2.23 -9.15
CA GLY A 227 22.61 -2.90 -9.08
C GLY A 227 23.68 -2.17 -8.26
N THR A 228 23.36 -1.03 -7.64
CA THR A 228 24.20 -0.43 -6.59
C THR A 228 24.42 -1.49 -5.51
N PRO A 229 25.68 -1.90 -5.23
CA PRO A 229 25.93 -2.89 -4.20
C PRO A 229 25.38 -2.40 -2.86
N PRO A 230 24.68 -3.23 -2.08
CA PRO A 230 24.24 -2.92 -0.72
C PRO A 230 25.28 -2.16 0.12
N SER A 231 26.56 -2.57 0.08
CA SER A 231 27.63 -1.88 0.81
C SER A 231 27.85 -0.43 0.37
N ALA A 232 27.67 -0.13 -0.93
CA ALA A 232 27.77 1.23 -1.48
C ALA A 232 26.48 2.02 -1.22
N LEU A 233 25.32 1.36 -1.34
CA LEU A 233 24.01 1.94 -1.03
C LEU A 233 23.96 2.45 0.41
N PHE A 234 24.34 1.61 1.38
CA PHE A 234 24.35 1.96 2.81
C PHE A 234 25.51 2.85 3.25
N ALA A 235 26.49 3.10 2.37
CA ALA A 235 27.55 4.06 2.59
C ALA A 235 27.29 5.40 1.86
N SER A 236 26.16 5.52 1.14
CA SER A 236 25.84 6.72 0.36
C SER A 236 25.11 7.76 1.20
N ASP A 237 25.57 9.02 1.12
CA ASP A 237 24.87 10.16 1.70
C ASP A 237 23.47 10.33 1.08
N ALA A 238 23.32 9.99 -0.20
CA ALA A 238 22.04 10.05 -0.92
C ALA A 238 20.94 9.17 -0.29
N LEU A 239 21.28 7.96 0.20
CA LEU A 239 20.30 7.11 0.89
C LEU A 239 19.91 7.69 2.25
N GLU A 240 20.87 8.28 2.95
CA GLU A 240 20.60 8.95 4.23
C GLU A 240 19.74 10.21 4.03
N GLU A 241 20.03 11.01 3.00
CA GLU A 241 19.23 12.17 2.60
C GLU A 241 17.81 11.76 2.20
N PHE A 242 17.66 10.72 1.37
CA PHE A 242 16.37 10.14 0.99
C PHE A 242 15.54 9.77 2.22
N PHE A 243 16.11 9.01 3.17
CA PHE A 243 15.36 8.58 4.34
C PHE A 243 15.11 9.67 5.38
N LYS A 244 15.95 10.71 5.41
CA LYS A 244 15.70 11.93 6.21
C LYS A 244 14.66 12.83 5.55
N SER A 245 14.49 12.73 4.23
CA SER A 245 13.39 13.39 3.54
C SER A 245 12.06 12.89 4.09
N ARG A 246 11.02 13.73 3.98
CA ARG A 246 9.65 13.30 4.26
C ARG A 246 9.03 12.55 3.08
N ASP A 247 9.79 12.32 2.02
CA ASP A 247 9.37 11.72 0.77
C ASP A 247 9.83 10.26 0.66
N ALA A 248 9.59 9.50 1.73
CA ALA A 248 9.95 8.11 1.82
C ALA A 248 8.92 7.31 2.63
N ALA A 249 8.78 6.03 2.31
CA ALA A 249 7.84 5.13 2.99
C ALA A 249 7.95 5.12 4.52
N PRO A 250 9.15 5.20 5.15
CA PRO A 250 9.24 5.24 6.62
C PRO A 250 8.49 6.41 7.23
N TYR A 251 8.58 7.61 6.63
CA TYR A 251 7.84 8.78 7.07
C TYR A 251 6.35 8.59 6.84
N ASP A 252 5.95 8.24 5.62
CA ASP A 252 4.54 8.09 5.25
C ASP A 252 3.82 7.04 6.08
N LEU A 253 4.51 5.96 6.47
CA LEU A 253 3.94 4.91 7.31
C LEU A 253 3.85 5.30 8.80
N THR A 254 4.29 6.47 9.21
CA THR A 254 4.07 6.95 10.58
C THR A 254 2.60 7.32 10.81
N PRO A 255 2.08 7.16 12.05
CA PRO A 255 0.79 7.73 12.42
C PRO A 255 0.74 9.26 12.21
N ASN A 256 1.87 9.97 12.33
CA ASN A 256 1.96 11.42 12.12
C ASN A 256 1.64 11.79 10.67
N ALA A 257 2.32 11.16 9.70
CA ALA A 257 2.09 11.41 8.28
C ALA A 257 0.68 10.95 7.85
N MET A 258 0.24 9.76 8.28
CA MET A 258 -1.11 9.28 7.94
C MET A 258 -2.22 10.14 8.54
N ALA A 259 -2.03 10.71 9.73
CA ALA A 259 -2.98 11.67 10.29
C ALA A 259 -3.14 12.89 9.38
N ARG A 260 -2.03 13.42 8.82
CA ARG A 260 -2.06 14.51 7.83
C ARG A 260 -2.73 14.04 6.54
N TRP A 261 -2.24 12.96 5.93
CA TRP A 261 -2.77 12.45 4.67
C TRP A 261 -4.26 12.13 4.75
N ASN A 262 -4.76 11.63 5.87
CA ASN A 262 -6.18 11.32 6.02
C ASN A 262 -7.11 12.54 6.05
N THR A 263 -6.55 13.75 6.19
CA THR A 263 -7.31 15.01 6.03
C THR A 263 -7.47 15.40 4.56
N GLU A 264 -6.58 14.94 3.68
CA GLU A 264 -6.54 15.28 2.25
C GLU A 264 -7.11 14.13 1.39
N LEU A 265 -6.70 12.90 1.68
CA LEU A 265 -7.12 11.68 1.00
C LEU A 265 -8.51 11.24 1.49
N ILE A 266 -9.55 11.77 0.84
CA ILE A 266 -10.96 11.48 1.11
C ILE A 266 -11.49 10.25 0.35
N GLU A 267 -12.67 9.78 0.72
CA GLU A 267 -13.42 8.80 -0.07
C GLU A 267 -14.28 9.50 -1.12
N TYR A 268 -14.25 9.00 -2.35
CA TYR A 268 -15.02 9.55 -3.47
C TYR A 268 -16.39 8.87 -3.57
N PRO A 269 -17.47 9.63 -3.80
CA PRO A 269 -18.84 9.14 -3.72
C PRO A 269 -19.17 8.05 -4.73
N ASP A 270 -18.42 7.95 -5.83
CA ASP A 270 -18.67 6.98 -6.90
C ASP A 270 -17.84 5.69 -6.80
N THR A 271 -17.02 5.56 -5.75
CA THR A 271 -16.07 4.44 -5.57
C THR A 271 -16.46 3.55 -4.39
N TRP A 272 -16.26 2.24 -4.54
CA TRP A 272 -16.43 1.29 -3.44
C TRP A 272 -15.13 1.05 -2.68
N TYR A 273 -15.16 1.09 -1.34
CA TYR A 273 -14.01 0.83 -0.49
C TYR A 273 -14.25 -0.35 0.45
N PHE A 274 -13.33 -1.31 0.49
CA PHE A 274 -13.38 -2.48 1.38
C PHE A 274 -12.07 -2.65 2.11
N SER A 275 -12.13 -3.07 3.37
CA SER A 275 -10.93 -3.47 4.12
C SER A 275 -11.05 -4.87 4.70
N TYR A 276 -9.95 -5.60 4.64
CA TYR A 276 -9.78 -6.96 5.14
C TYR A 276 -8.65 -6.96 6.15
N PRO A 277 -8.93 -6.47 7.38
CA PRO A 277 -7.95 -6.44 8.44
C PRO A 277 -7.59 -7.85 8.93
N VAL A 278 -6.37 -8.01 9.42
CA VAL A 278 -5.85 -9.23 10.03
C VAL A 278 -5.23 -8.94 11.39
N CYS A 279 -5.05 -9.99 12.17
CA CYS A 279 -4.48 -9.89 13.49
C CYS A 279 -3.81 -11.20 13.87
N ALA A 280 -2.60 -11.13 14.42
CA ALA A 280 -1.88 -12.32 14.86
C ALA A 280 -1.31 -12.19 16.28
N THR A 281 -1.76 -11.18 17.03
CA THR A 281 -1.52 -11.06 18.47
C THR A 281 -2.77 -11.41 19.30
N ILE A 282 -2.55 -11.77 20.56
CA ILE A 282 -3.61 -12.01 21.54
C ILE A 282 -3.52 -11.02 22.70
N PRO A 283 -4.67 -10.63 23.29
CA PRO A 283 -4.68 -9.79 24.48
C PRO A 283 -4.06 -10.53 25.68
N ALA A 284 -3.15 -9.87 26.39
CA ALA A 284 -2.63 -10.30 27.67
C ALA A 284 -2.57 -9.08 28.62
N CYS A 285 -3.50 -9.00 29.57
CA CYS A 285 -3.70 -7.83 30.42
C CYS A 285 -3.83 -6.54 29.60
N SER A 286 -2.88 -5.61 29.75
CA SER A 286 -2.88 -4.33 29.03
C SER A 286 -2.11 -4.40 27.71
N VAL A 287 -1.41 -5.49 27.38
CA VAL A 287 -0.57 -5.62 26.18
C VAL A 287 -1.16 -6.62 25.18
N GLN A 288 -0.56 -6.68 24.01
CA GLN A 288 -0.85 -7.68 22.98
C GLN A 288 0.42 -8.49 22.73
N LEU A 289 0.33 -9.81 22.83
CA LEU A 289 1.49 -10.68 22.68
C LEU A 289 1.39 -11.47 21.37
N PRO A 290 2.49 -11.59 20.61
CA PRO A 290 2.53 -12.47 19.47
C PRO A 290 2.55 -13.92 19.96
N LEU A 291 1.81 -14.78 19.26
CA LEU A 291 1.89 -16.23 19.47
C LEU A 291 2.44 -16.90 18.24
N TYR A 292 3.44 -17.75 18.43
CA TYR A 292 3.77 -18.78 17.46
C TYR A 292 2.71 -19.90 17.57
N PRO A 293 2.20 -20.46 16.45
CA PRO A 293 2.61 -20.25 15.07
C PRO A 293 1.74 -19.22 14.33
N PHE A 294 1.09 -18.25 14.97
CA PHE A 294 0.26 -17.24 14.27
C PHE A 294 1.06 -16.10 13.64
N LEU A 295 2.28 -15.84 14.10
CA LEU A 295 3.22 -14.92 13.46
C LEU A 295 4.43 -15.66 12.86
N HIS A 296 4.91 -15.19 11.72
CA HIS A 296 6.22 -15.55 11.19
C HIS A 296 7.33 -15.17 12.17
N LEU A 297 8.36 -16.02 12.25
CA LEU A 297 9.48 -15.85 13.20
C LEU A 297 10.14 -14.46 13.08
N PHE A 298 10.32 -13.96 11.85
CA PHE A 298 10.91 -12.64 11.60
C PHE A 298 10.01 -11.47 11.99
N LEU A 299 8.70 -11.70 12.15
CA LEU A 299 7.74 -10.69 12.59
C LEU A 299 7.55 -10.69 14.12
N LEU A 300 7.94 -11.76 14.84
CA LEU A 300 7.67 -11.90 16.28
C LEU A 300 8.20 -10.71 17.09
N TYR A 301 9.42 -10.26 16.79
CA TYR A 301 10.01 -9.10 17.46
C TYR A 301 9.17 -7.83 17.27
N PHE A 302 8.77 -7.54 16.03
CA PHE A 302 7.95 -6.37 15.71
C PHE A 302 6.55 -6.47 16.32
N GLY A 303 5.91 -7.63 16.23
CA GLY A 303 4.60 -7.87 16.82
C GLY A 303 4.59 -7.68 18.34
N PHE A 304 5.64 -8.14 19.03
CA PHE A 304 5.85 -7.88 20.45
C PHE A 304 6.06 -6.39 20.73
N LYS A 305 7.00 -5.74 20.04
CA LYS A 305 7.35 -4.32 20.29
C LYS A 305 6.16 -3.39 20.06
N MET A 306 5.34 -3.63 19.03
CA MET A 306 4.09 -2.90 18.80
C MET A 306 3.04 -3.20 19.88
N GLY A 307 2.89 -4.49 20.24
CA GLY A 307 1.90 -4.94 21.22
C GLY A 307 2.16 -4.47 22.66
N THR A 308 3.41 -4.17 22.99
CA THR A 308 3.84 -3.59 24.27
C THR A 308 4.23 -2.11 24.16
N PHE A 309 3.97 -1.46 23.03
CA PHE A 309 4.42 -0.09 22.80
C PHE A 309 3.78 0.89 23.81
N VAL A 310 4.61 1.80 24.31
CA VAL A 310 4.22 2.90 25.21
C VAL A 310 4.73 4.18 24.58
N CYS A 311 3.81 5.06 24.22
CA CYS A 311 4.16 6.33 23.62
C CYS A 311 4.88 7.24 24.62
N ALA A 312 5.81 8.06 24.13
CA ALA A 312 6.39 9.15 24.88
C ALA A 312 5.30 10.12 25.41
N PRO A 313 5.50 10.78 26.57
CA PRO A 313 4.52 11.70 27.15
C PRO A 313 3.98 12.76 26.18
N GLU A 314 4.85 13.27 25.31
CA GLU A 314 4.63 14.31 24.30
C GLU A 314 4.02 13.81 22.99
N ASN A 315 3.86 12.49 22.81
CA ASN A 315 3.30 11.93 21.58
C ASN A 315 1.83 12.38 21.43
N PRO A 316 1.45 13.02 20.30
CA PRO A 316 0.10 13.54 20.10
C PRO A 316 -0.97 12.45 20.07
N PHE A 317 -0.59 11.20 19.82
CA PHE A 317 -1.48 10.05 19.73
C PHE A 317 -1.44 9.15 20.98
N ARG A 318 -0.82 9.58 22.07
CA ARG A 318 -0.70 8.81 23.32
C ARG A 318 -2.05 8.30 23.85
N ALA A 319 -3.11 9.09 23.71
CA ALA A 319 -4.47 8.68 24.11
C ALA A 319 -5.00 7.46 23.31
N LEU A 320 -4.53 7.29 22.06
CA LEU A 320 -4.90 6.21 21.17
C LEU A 320 -3.97 5.00 21.26
N GLN A 321 -2.90 5.03 22.06
CA GLN A 321 -1.86 3.99 22.10
C GLN A 321 -2.41 2.56 22.23
N LYS A 322 -3.49 2.36 22.99
CA LYS A 322 -4.10 1.03 23.20
C LYS A 322 -4.69 0.48 21.90
N LYS A 323 -5.22 1.34 21.03
CA LYS A 323 -5.77 0.95 19.72
C LYS A 323 -4.67 0.42 18.78
N PHE A 324 -3.43 0.88 18.95
CA PHE A 324 -2.29 0.48 18.15
C PHE A 324 -1.64 -0.86 18.58
N ARG A 325 -2.10 -1.49 19.66
CA ARG A 325 -1.44 -2.70 20.21
C ARG A 325 -1.77 -3.97 19.44
N ALA A 326 -3.04 -4.20 19.10
CA ALA A 326 -3.44 -5.39 18.34
C ALA A 326 -2.86 -5.25 16.94
N ASN A 327 -2.14 -6.26 16.46
CA ASN A 327 -1.33 -6.14 15.25
C ASN A 327 -1.11 -7.48 14.55
N ASP A 328 -0.61 -7.41 13.33
CA ASP A 328 -0.30 -8.54 12.47
C ASP A 328 1.21 -8.77 12.28
N GLY A 329 2.05 -8.13 13.12
CA GLY A 329 3.50 -8.16 13.01
C GLY A 329 4.13 -6.99 12.24
N MET A 330 3.38 -6.25 11.41
CA MET A 330 3.87 -5.03 10.76
C MET A 330 2.93 -3.84 10.88
N CYS A 331 1.62 -4.09 10.92
CA CYS A 331 0.57 -3.10 11.00
C CYS A 331 -0.31 -3.34 12.24
N PRO A 332 -0.71 -2.28 12.95
CA PRO A 332 -1.79 -2.34 13.91
C PRO A 332 -3.11 -2.67 13.23
N THR A 333 -3.85 -3.65 13.76
CA THR A 333 -5.16 -4.08 13.24
C THR A 333 -6.18 -2.93 13.19
N TRP A 334 -6.11 -1.97 14.12
CA TRP A 334 -6.95 -0.77 14.07
C TRP A 334 -6.63 0.12 12.87
N SER A 335 -5.36 0.18 12.47
CA SER A 335 -4.89 0.93 11.32
C SER A 335 -5.42 0.34 10.01
N GLU A 336 -5.69 -0.97 9.99
CA GLU A 336 -6.18 -1.72 8.83
C GLU A 336 -7.68 -1.57 8.55
N LEU A 337 -8.44 -0.96 9.46
CA LEU A 337 -9.89 -0.87 9.31
C LEU A 337 -10.30 0.10 8.22
N ARG A 338 -9.86 1.35 8.32
CA ARG A 338 -10.15 2.44 7.40
C ARG A 338 -9.37 3.68 7.89
N PRO A 339 -9.31 4.76 7.11
CA PRO A 339 -8.74 6.01 7.61
C PRO A 339 -9.66 6.62 8.70
N ILE A 340 -9.09 6.85 9.88
CA ILE A 340 -9.78 7.36 11.08
C ILE A 340 -8.98 8.51 11.70
N LEU A 341 -7.66 8.29 11.87
CA LEU A 341 -6.74 9.25 12.44
C LEU A 341 -6.72 10.51 11.59
N GLY A 342 -6.83 11.68 12.24
CA GLY A 342 -6.90 12.99 11.57
C GLY A 342 -8.30 13.43 11.13
N ARG A 343 -9.31 12.53 11.12
CA ARG A 343 -10.66 12.85 10.64
C ARG A 343 -11.63 13.37 11.70
N ASP A 344 -11.47 12.93 12.95
CA ASP A 344 -12.40 13.26 14.05
C ASP A 344 -12.09 14.59 14.77
N SER A 345 -10.99 15.27 14.44
CA SER A 345 -10.57 16.48 15.16
C SER A 345 -11.11 17.77 14.50
N ALA A 346 -11.98 18.49 15.21
CA ALA A 346 -12.23 19.92 14.97
C ALA A 346 -11.00 20.80 15.28
N ALA A 347 -9.90 20.20 15.76
CA ALA A 347 -8.66 20.86 16.12
C ALA A 347 -7.45 20.12 15.54
N VAL A 348 -7.05 20.49 14.32
CA VAL A 348 -5.63 20.48 13.92
C VAL A 348 -5.39 21.82 13.28
N THR A 349 -4.76 22.73 14.02
CA THR A 349 -4.26 23.98 13.49
C THR A 349 -3.21 23.65 12.44
N PRO A 350 -3.28 24.22 11.22
CA PRO A 350 -2.30 23.95 10.17
C PRO A 350 -0.95 24.52 10.60
N ALA A 351 0.02 23.64 10.86
CA ALA A 351 1.42 24.03 10.80
C ALA A 351 1.83 24.05 9.32
N ALA A 352 1.81 25.27 8.78
CA ALA A 352 2.44 25.77 7.55
C ALA A 352 2.97 24.74 6.52
N ALA A 353 2.25 24.63 5.40
CA ALA A 353 2.83 24.63 4.06
C ALA A 353 1.78 25.23 3.11
N ALA A 354 2.18 26.24 2.34
CA ALA A 354 1.32 26.94 1.40
C ALA A 354 1.02 26.04 0.20
N ALA A 355 -0.24 25.63 0.04
CA ALA A 355 -0.74 25.10 -1.22
C ALA A 355 -1.98 25.91 -1.63
N PRO A 356 -2.05 26.40 -2.88
CA PRO A 356 -3.23 27.05 -3.39
C PRO A 356 -4.25 25.96 -3.62
N PHE A 357 -5.45 26.05 -3.05
CA PHE A 357 -6.72 25.81 -3.73
C PHE A 357 -7.86 25.57 -2.73
N VAL A 358 -9.03 25.99 -3.19
CA VAL A 358 -10.27 26.11 -2.44
C VAL A 358 -10.85 24.73 -2.17
N ARG A 359 -11.02 24.46 -0.88
CA ARG A 359 -11.51 23.21 -0.30
C ARG A 359 -13.00 23.01 -0.57
N PRO A 360 -13.46 21.78 -0.83
CA PRO A 360 -14.85 21.40 -0.56
C PRO A 360 -15.16 21.55 0.94
N ALA A 361 -16.40 21.93 1.28
CA ALA A 361 -16.80 22.12 2.66
C ALA A 361 -16.75 20.79 3.45
N ARG A 362 -16.21 20.84 4.67
CA ARG A 362 -16.10 19.71 5.61
C ARG A 362 -17.44 19.03 5.91
N SER A 363 -18.57 19.70 5.68
CA SER A 363 -19.93 19.20 5.93
C SER A 363 -20.37 18.09 4.99
N ASP A 364 -19.70 17.91 3.85
CA ASP A 364 -20.20 17.06 2.76
C ASP A 364 -19.43 15.74 2.62
N LEU A 365 -18.47 15.47 3.53
CA LEU A 365 -17.62 14.29 3.50
C LEU A 365 -18.21 13.16 4.36
N PRO A 366 -18.47 11.96 3.82
CA PRO A 366 -18.94 10.84 4.61
C PRO A 366 -17.82 10.34 5.54
N ALA A 367 -17.88 10.75 6.82
CA ALA A 367 -17.08 10.19 7.91
C ALA A 367 -17.40 8.71 8.23
N SER A 368 -18.31 8.11 7.45
CA SER A 368 -18.93 6.82 7.75
C SER A 368 -18.17 5.69 7.09
N GLY A 369 -17.70 4.74 7.90
CA GLY A 369 -17.57 3.37 7.43
C GLY A 369 -18.46 2.48 8.29
N VAL A 370 -18.92 1.37 7.72
CA VAL A 370 -19.78 0.42 8.42
C VAL A 370 -18.98 -0.85 8.66
N LEU A 371 -18.97 -1.35 9.90
CA LEU A 371 -18.54 -2.71 10.18
C LEU A 371 -19.58 -3.64 9.54
N SER A 372 -19.26 -4.14 8.35
CA SER A 372 -20.19 -4.96 7.59
C SER A 372 -19.80 -6.43 7.76
N ALA A 373 -20.72 -7.21 8.34
CA ALA A 373 -20.57 -8.67 8.39
C ALA A 373 -20.85 -9.33 7.03
N SER A 374 -21.51 -8.62 6.10
CA SER A 374 -22.15 -9.20 4.91
C SER A 374 -21.92 -8.47 3.58
N GLY A 375 -21.07 -7.43 3.52
CA GLY A 375 -20.74 -6.74 2.28
C GLY A 375 -21.80 -5.72 1.86
N GLY A 376 -21.63 -4.46 2.26
CA GLY A 376 -22.45 -3.39 1.74
C GLY A 376 -22.07 -3.03 0.31
N THR A 377 -23.03 -2.50 -0.43
CA THR A 377 -22.89 -2.03 -1.82
C THR A 377 -22.93 -0.50 -1.93
N ALA A 378 -22.91 0.20 -0.79
CA ALA A 378 -22.85 1.66 -0.79
C ALA A 378 -21.47 2.15 -1.25
N LYS A 379 -21.45 3.17 -2.10
CA LYS A 379 -20.23 3.85 -2.55
C LYS A 379 -19.85 4.98 -1.59
N GLY A 380 -18.63 5.50 -1.71
CA GLY A 380 -18.11 6.61 -0.90
C GLY A 380 -17.83 6.27 0.56
N ILE A 381 -17.94 5.01 0.96
CA ILE A 381 -17.74 4.58 2.35
C ILE A 381 -16.90 3.31 2.44
N TRP A 382 -16.19 3.14 3.56
CA TRP A 382 -15.46 1.92 3.87
C TRP A 382 -16.36 0.84 4.45
N HIS A 383 -16.41 -0.31 3.77
CA HIS A 383 -16.98 -1.56 4.26
C HIS A 383 -15.90 -2.37 4.96
N CYS A 384 -15.85 -2.23 6.28
CA CYS A 384 -14.80 -2.85 7.10
C CYS A 384 -15.19 -4.28 7.48
N MET A 385 -14.45 -5.27 7.00
CA MET A 385 -14.64 -6.66 7.40
C MET A 385 -14.13 -6.89 8.83
N LYS A 386 -14.64 -7.94 9.48
CA LYS A 386 -14.12 -8.34 10.80
C LYS A 386 -12.65 -8.78 10.70
N PRO A 387 -11.76 -8.34 11.61
CA PRO A 387 -10.37 -8.77 11.62
C PRO A 387 -10.23 -10.29 11.67
N VAL A 388 -9.48 -10.85 10.73
CA VAL A 388 -9.20 -12.28 10.73
C VAL A 388 -8.03 -12.57 11.66
N ARG A 389 -8.32 -13.28 12.74
CA ARG A 389 -7.30 -13.69 13.72
C ARG A 389 -6.46 -14.87 13.22
N GLY A 390 -5.25 -14.96 13.72
CA GLY A 390 -4.31 -16.06 13.44
C GLY A 390 -3.64 -15.94 12.06
N ARG A 391 -3.63 -14.75 11.47
CA ARG A 391 -2.96 -14.44 10.21
C ARG A 391 -2.11 -13.20 10.37
N ASP A 392 -0.86 -13.30 9.96
CA ASP A 392 0.07 -12.17 10.00
C ASP A 392 0.15 -11.44 8.66
N HIS A 393 0.93 -10.35 8.66
CA HIS A 393 1.08 -9.46 7.53
C HIS A 393 1.61 -10.16 6.27
N ALA A 394 2.50 -11.13 6.45
CA ALA A 394 3.15 -11.85 5.34
C ALA A 394 2.28 -13.00 4.82
N ASP A 395 1.49 -13.65 5.67
CA ASP A 395 0.57 -14.72 5.26
C ASP A 395 -0.38 -14.25 4.16
N VAL A 396 -0.95 -13.06 4.33
CA VAL A 396 -2.01 -12.57 3.44
C VAL A 396 -1.50 -12.04 2.11
N ALA A 397 -0.18 -12.01 1.88
CA ALA A 397 0.42 -11.60 0.61
C ALA A 397 1.51 -12.59 0.19
N MET A 398 2.72 -12.36 0.69
CA MET A 398 3.98 -12.91 0.17
C MET A 398 4.28 -14.35 0.59
N LEU A 399 4.03 -14.72 1.84
CA LEU A 399 4.51 -15.98 2.42
C LEU A 399 3.36 -16.71 3.14
N PRO A 400 2.29 -17.12 2.44
CA PRO A 400 1.22 -17.90 3.06
C PRO A 400 1.77 -19.25 3.53
N ARG A 401 1.68 -19.51 4.83
CA ARG A 401 2.12 -20.77 5.45
C ARG A 401 1.20 -21.92 5.08
N PHE A 402 1.71 -23.15 5.09
CA PHE A 402 0.96 -24.34 4.69
C PHE A 402 -0.42 -24.46 5.37
N PHE A 403 -0.52 -24.16 6.66
CA PHE A 403 -1.77 -24.23 7.43
C PHE A 403 -2.68 -23.00 7.26
N THR A 404 -2.16 -21.84 6.87
CA THR A 404 -2.97 -20.63 6.58
C THR A 404 -3.40 -20.55 5.12
N LEU A 405 -2.75 -21.34 4.26
CA LEU A 405 -2.84 -21.37 2.80
C LEU A 405 -4.25 -21.44 2.23
N THR A 406 -5.10 -22.29 2.81
CA THR A 406 -6.50 -22.43 2.39
C THR A 406 -7.33 -21.23 2.82
N GLY A 407 -7.00 -20.64 3.98
CA GLY A 407 -7.65 -19.44 4.49
C GLY A 407 -7.34 -18.20 3.66
N THR A 408 -6.10 -18.07 3.18
CA THR A 408 -5.67 -16.97 2.30
C THR A 408 -6.24 -17.13 0.88
N ASP A 409 -6.34 -18.36 0.35
CA ASP A 409 -7.08 -18.62 -0.89
C ASP A 409 -8.54 -18.15 -0.79
N ARG A 410 -9.23 -18.51 0.30
CA ARG A 410 -10.63 -18.11 0.54
C ARG A 410 -10.77 -16.58 0.69
N LEU A 411 -9.77 -15.93 1.30
CA LEU A 411 -9.75 -14.47 1.41
C LEU A 411 -9.75 -13.82 0.01
N TYR A 412 -8.80 -14.18 -0.85
CA TYR A 412 -8.74 -13.61 -2.20
C TYR A 412 -9.94 -14.00 -3.07
N LYS A 413 -10.45 -15.23 -2.95
CA LYS A 413 -11.70 -15.62 -3.62
C LYS A 413 -12.86 -14.72 -3.20
N THR A 414 -12.97 -14.40 -1.90
CA THR A 414 -14.01 -13.48 -1.39
C THR A 414 -13.84 -12.07 -1.95
N VAL A 415 -12.59 -11.58 -2.05
CA VAL A 415 -12.29 -10.27 -2.64
C VAL A 415 -12.72 -10.22 -4.10
N PHE A 416 -12.33 -11.23 -4.88
CA PHE A 416 -12.63 -11.30 -6.31
C PHE A 416 -14.11 -11.53 -6.60
N ASP A 417 -14.79 -12.38 -5.84
CA ASP A 417 -16.24 -12.57 -5.94
C ASP A 417 -16.98 -11.26 -5.68
N ARG A 418 -16.48 -10.45 -4.74
CA ARG A 418 -17.07 -9.14 -4.47
C ARG A 418 -16.88 -8.19 -5.65
N ILE A 419 -15.66 -8.08 -6.18
CA ILE A 419 -15.39 -7.24 -7.37
C ILE A 419 -16.27 -7.67 -8.53
N TYR A 420 -16.42 -8.98 -8.74
CA TYR A 420 -17.30 -9.55 -9.76
C TYR A 420 -18.76 -9.14 -9.56
N LEU A 421 -19.26 -9.18 -8.32
CA LEU A 421 -20.61 -8.71 -7.99
C LEU A 421 -20.80 -7.21 -8.25
N LEU A 422 -19.80 -6.38 -7.95
CA LEU A 422 -19.85 -4.94 -8.20
C LEU A 422 -19.92 -4.61 -9.69
N ARG A 423 -19.14 -5.32 -10.52
CA ARG A 423 -19.16 -5.16 -11.99
C ARG A 423 -20.50 -5.50 -12.63
N ARG A 424 -21.32 -6.33 -11.97
CA ARG A 424 -22.67 -6.68 -12.44
C ARG A 424 -23.75 -5.65 -12.11
N ILE A 425 -23.47 -4.72 -11.19
CA ILE A 425 -24.40 -3.66 -10.78
C ILE A 425 -23.98 -2.26 -11.29
N THR A 426 -22.88 -2.20 -12.05
CA THR A 426 -22.45 -1.06 -12.87
C THR A 426 -22.77 -1.34 -14.33
#